data_AF-A0A0Q6TH24-F1
#
_entry.id   AF-A0A0Q6TH24-F1
#
_cell.length_a   1.000
_cell.length_b   1.000
_cell.length_c   1.000
_cell.angle_alpha   90.00
_cell.angle_beta   90.00
_cell.angle_gamma   90.00
#
_symmetry.space_group_name_H-M   'P 1'
#
loop_
_entity.id
_entity.type
_entity.pdbx_description
1 polymer ?
#
loop_
_entity_poly.entity_id
_entity_poly.type
_entity_poly.pdbx_seq_one_letter_code
_entity_poly.pdbx_strand_id
1 'polypeptide(L)' 'MLRVFELDDGASAAFTVVGSDGSVAARGAVSRQGGQYTAQVSEGALRDWALEVDGQRSAVQAQGETLQWTIE' A
#
# COMPACT_ATOMS: atom_id res chain seq x y z
N MET A 1 -0.93 8.16 -2.51
CA MET A 1 -0.54 7.68 -1.17
C MET A 1 -1.53 6.60 -0.75
N LEU A 2 -1.06 5.47 -0.23
CA LEU A 2 -1.91 4.43 0.34
C LEU A 2 -1.89 4.58 1.86
N ARG A 3 -3.04 4.88 2.46
CA ARG A 3 -3.18 5.00 3.91
C ARG A 3 -3.83 3.74 4.45
N VAL A 4 -3.17 3.08 5.38
CA VAL A 4 -3.65 1.89 6.07
C VAL A 4 -4.17 2.33 7.43
N PHE A 5 -5.41 1.96 7.74
CA PHE A 5 -6.03 2.19 9.04
C PHE A 5 -6.19 0.84 9.72
N GLU A 6 -5.63 0.71 10.93
CA GLU A 6 -5.80 -0.44 11.84
C GLU A 6 -5.81 -1.80 11.14
N LEU A 7 -4.62 -2.35 10.91
CA LEU A 7 -4.47 -3.72 10.39
C LEU A 7 -3.92 -4.62 11.50
N ASP A 8 -4.72 -5.60 11.91
CA ASP A 8 -4.31 -6.62 12.88
C ASP A 8 -3.10 -7.42 12.36
N ASP A 9 -2.30 -7.95 13.28
CA ASP A 9 -1.19 -8.83 12.90
C ASP A 9 -1.71 -10.09 12.17
N GLY A 10 -1.09 -10.42 11.04
CA GLY A 10 -1.52 -11.50 10.15
C GLY A 10 -2.71 -11.14 9.25
N ALA A 11 -3.32 -9.96 9.40
CA ALA A 11 -4.43 -9.54 8.57
C ALA A 11 -3.97 -8.94 7.24
N SER A 12 -4.91 -8.85 6.29
CA SER A 12 -4.72 -8.22 4.99
C SER A 12 -5.94 -7.37 4.62
N ALA A 13 -5.69 -6.20 4.03
CA ALA A 13 -6.72 -5.29 3.54
C ALA A 13 -6.52 -5.02 2.05
N ALA A 14 -7.58 -5.20 1.26
CA ALA A 14 -7.57 -4.85 -0.15
C ALA A 14 -7.65 -3.33 -0.35
N PHE A 15 -7.02 -2.82 -1.42
CA PHE A 15 -7.18 -1.45 -1.87
C PHE A 15 -7.54 -1.39 -3.35
N THR A 16 -8.20 -0.30 -3.73
CA THR A 16 -8.44 0.09 -5.13
C THR A 16 -8.12 1.57 -5.27
N VAL A 17 -7.33 1.90 -6.29
CA VAL A 17 -7.00 3.29 -6.65
C VAL A 17 -7.74 3.63 -7.93
N VAL A 18 -8.54 4.69 -7.86
CA VAL A 18 -9.30 5.21 -9.00
C VAL A 18 -8.55 6.40 -9.59
N GLY A 19 -8.36 6.39 -10.91
CA GLY A 19 -7.75 7.47 -11.66
C GLY A 19 -8.66 8.70 -11.75
N SER A 20 -8.10 9.82 -12.21
CA SER A 20 -8.85 11.08 -12.37
C SER A 20 -9.98 10.99 -13.41
N ASP A 21 -9.92 10.01 -14.30
CA ASP A 21 -10.94 9.70 -15.30
C ASP A 21 -12.05 8.76 -14.78
N GLY A 22 -11.98 8.34 -13.52
CA GLY A 22 -12.93 7.40 -12.92
C GLY A 22 -12.64 5.93 -13.23
N SER A 23 -11.60 5.62 -14.01
CA SER A 23 -11.16 4.24 -14.25
C SER A 23 -10.36 3.70 -13.06
N VAL A 24 -10.26 2.38 -12.94
CA VAL A 24 -9.37 1.76 -11.95
C VAL A 24 -7.94 1.87 -12.45
N ALA A 25 -7.11 2.62 -11.72
CA ALA A 25 -5.68 2.79 -12.03
C ALA A 25 -4.83 1.66 -11.45
N ALA A 26 -5.20 1.15 -10.26
CA ALA A 26 -4.55 -0.01 -9.66
C ALA A 26 -5.43 -0.70 -8.61
N ARG A 27 -5.18 -2.00 -8.37
CA ARG A 27 -5.72 -2.76 -7.24
C ARG A 27 -4.62 -3.56 -6.56
N GLY A 28 -4.83 -3.90 -5.30
CA GLY A 28 -3.89 -4.71 -4.56
C GLY A 28 -4.35 -4.97 -3.13
N ALA A 29 -3.40 -5.38 -2.31
CA ALA A 29 -3.61 -5.56 -0.88
C ALA A 29 -2.40 -5.08 -0.07
N VAL A 30 -2.65 -4.71 1.18
CA VAL A 30 -1.62 -4.52 2.19
C VAL A 30 -1.80 -5.59 3.26
N SER A 31 -0.73 -6.29 3.60
CA SER A 31 -0.70 -7.26 4.70
C SER A 31 0.25 -6.80 5.81
N ARG A 32 -0.02 -7.24 7.03
CA ARG A 32 0.85 -7.00 8.20
C ARG A 32 1.38 -8.32 8.75
N GLN A 33 2.68 -8.34 9.06
CA GLN A 33 3.33 -9.40 9.82
C GLN A 33 4.26 -8.78 10.86
N GLY A 34 3.85 -8.79 12.13
CA GLY A 34 4.51 -8.09 13.22
C GLY A 34 4.56 -6.57 12.97
N GLY A 35 5.78 -6.01 12.89
CA GLY A 35 6.01 -4.60 12.55
C GLY A 35 6.19 -4.34 11.04
N GLN A 36 6.13 -5.39 10.20
CA GLN A 36 6.33 -5.26 8.76
C GLN A 36 4.99 -5.16 8.04
N TYR A 37 4.92 -4.20 7.11
CA TYR A 37 3.82 -4.00 6.17
C TYR A 37 4.30 -4.32 4.76
N THR A 38 3.52 -5.13 4.05
CA THR A 38 3.76 -5.46 2.64
C THR A 38 2.57 -5.02 1.81
N ALA A 39 2.77 -4.05 0.93
CA ALA A 39 1.81 -3.71 -0.12
C ALA A 39 2.16 -4.46 -1.41
N GLN A 40 1.16 -5.06 -2.02
CA GLN A 40 1.27 -5.72 -3.31
C GLN A 40 0.17 -5.26 -4.26
N VAL A 41 0.56 -4.69 -5.39
CA VAL A 41 -0.30 -4.31 -6.51
C VAL A 41 -0.50 -5.56 -7.38
N SER A 42 -1.75 -5.93 -7.62
CA SER A 42 -2.14 -7.10 -8.42
C SER A 42 -2.70 -6.72 -9.80
N GLU A 43 -3.13 -5.48 -9.97
CA GLU A 43 -3.66 -4.96 -11.24
C GLU A 43 -3.23 -3.50 -11.39
N GLY A 44 -2.86 -3.10 -12.62
CA GLY A 44 -2.44 -1.73 -12.92
C GLY A 44 -1.04 -1.41 -12.41
N ALA A 45 -0.74 -0.11 -12.26
CA ALA A 45 0.57 0.34 -11.80
C ALA A 45 0.45 1.59 -10.94
N LEU A 46 1.22 1.63 -9.86
CA LEU A 46 1.39 2.82 -9.03
C LEU A 46 2.75 3.46 -9.31
N ARG A 47 2.75 4.80 -9.39
CA ARG A 47 3.95 5.64 -9.50
C ARG A 47 3.99 6.61 -8.33
N ASP A 48 5.20 6.96 -7.91
CA ASP A 48 5.48 7.96 -6.86
C ASP A 48 4.60 7.78 -5.61
N TRP A 49 4.56 6.56 -5.09
CA TRP A 49 3.64 6.16 -4.02
C TRP A 49 4.37 5.75 -2.75
N ALA A 50 3.66 5.73 -1.63
CA ALA A 50 4.19 5.34 -0.31
C ALA A 50 3.06 4.74 0.52
N LEU A 51 3.45 3.94 1.52
CA LEU A 51 2.57 3.51 2.60
C LEU A 51 2.59 4.54 3.73
N GLU A 52 1.41 4.83 4.27
CA GLU A 52 1.26 5.56 5.52
C GLU A 52 0.45 4.70 6.50
N VAL A 53 1.00 4.53 7.70
CA VAL A 53 0.43 3.74 8.79
C VAL A 53 0.61 4.54 10.07
N ASP A 54 -0.46 4.77 10.83
CA ASP A 54 -0.43 5.50 12.11
C ASP A 54 0.33 6.85 12.07
N GLY A 55 0.26 7.55 10.95
CA GLY A 55 0.94 8.84 10.74
C GLY A 55 2.44 8.75 10.40
N GLN A 56 3.02 7.55 10.39
CA GLN A 56 4.36 7.29 9.86
C GLN A 56 4.28 6.91 8.38
N ARG A 57 5.34 7.21 7.62
CA ARG A 57 5.35 7.06 6.17
C ARG A 57 6.61 6.34 5.68
N SER A 58 6.45 5.39 4.77
CA SER A 58 7.56 4.74 4.07
C SER A 58 8.29 5.70 3.12
N ALA A 59 9.48 5.31 2.66
CA ALA A 59 10.10 5.94 1.51
C ALA A 59 9.16 5.88 0.28
N VAL A 60 9.27 6.88 -0.60
CA VAL A 60 8.51 6.90 -1.85
C VAL A 60 9.09 5.87 -2.82
N GLN A 61 8.22 4.98 -3.28
CA GLN A 61 8.43 4.07 -4.39
C GLN A 61 8.14 4.83 -5.69
N ALA A 62 9.18 5.06 -6.51
CA ALA A 62 9.03 5.71 -7.81
C ALA A 62 8.13 4.87 -8.74
N GLN A 63 8.32 3.55 -8.75
CA GLN A 63 7.49 2.58 -9.44
C GLN A 63 7.73 1.18 -8.87
N GLY A 64 6.69 0.36 -8.79
CA GLY A 64 6.84 -1.03 -8.36
C GLY A 64 5.53 -1.64 -7.92
N GLU A 65 5.45 -2.97 -8.05
CA GLU A 65 4.29 -3.76 -7.66
C GLU A 65 4.32 -4.14 -6.18
N THR A 66 5.49 -4.11 -5.53
CA THR A 66 5.65 -4.49 -4.14
C THR A 66 6.43 -3.44 -3.34
N LEU A 67 5.94 -3.13 -2.13
CA LEU A 67 6.64 -2.31 -1.14
C LEU A 67 6.60 -3.04 0.19
N GLN A 68 7.79 -3.33 0.73
CA GLN A 68 7.96 -3.86 2.09
C GLN A 68 8.56 -2.78 2.97
N TRP A 69 7.93 -2.53 4.11
CA TRP A 69 8.37 -1.50 5.04
C TRP A 69 8.13 -1.95 6.48
N THR A 70 9.14 -1.75 7.33
CA THR A 70 9.04 -2.02 8.77
C THR A 70 8.89 -0.69 9.50
N ILE A 71 7.91 -0.63 10.38
CA ILE A 71 7.74 0.48 11.32
C ILE A 71 8.62 0.22 12.54
N GLU A 72 9.40 1.24 12.93
CA GLU A 72 10.21 1.26 14.16
C GLU A 72 9.37 1.65 15.38
#